data_AF-A0A9D1CY17-F1
#
_entry.id   AF-A0A9D1CY17-F1
#
_cell.length_a   1.000
_cell.length_b   1.000
_cell.length_c   1.000
_cell.angle_alpha   90.00
_cell.angle_beta   90.00
_cell.angle_gamma   90.00
#
_symmetry.space_group_name_H-M   'P 1'
#
loop_
_entity.id
_entity.type
_entity.pdbx_description
1 polymer ?
#
loop_
_entity_poly.entity_id
_entity_poly.type
_entity_poly.pdbx_seq_one_letter_code
_entity_poly.pdbx_strand_id
1 'polypeptide(L)'
;MKTKTLNKIFKYIFIVFFITFLALYVSQSTGYFEFQNKQKATLTENQIKKFEEDVKKGKNIDIDNYVTPPKNYDNTIAKAGLKVSETAEKYVQKIITGSFKLFSKLLGE
;
A
#
# COMPACT_ATOMS: atom_id res chain seq x y z
N MET A 1 33.61 -20.80 -6.59
CA MET A 1 32.50 -20.48 -7.51
C MET A 1 31.29 -19.81 -6.83
N LYS A 2 30.90 -20.23 -5.60
CA LYS A 2 29.74 -19.67 -4.86
C LYS A 2 29.80 -18.16 -4.56
N THR A 3 30.98 -17.61 -4.28
CA THR A 3 31.19 -16.18 -3.97
C THR A 3 30.94 -15.25 -5.16
N LYS A 4 31.33 -15.66 -6.38
CA LYS A 4 31.07 -14.89 -7.60
C LYS A 4 29.57 -14.78 -7.92
N THR A 5 28.80 -15.84 -7.67
CA THR A 5 27.36 -15.84 -7.91
C THR A 5 26.63 -14.99 -6.86
N LEU A 6 27.03 -15.07 -5.58
CA LEU A 6 26.48 -14.23 -4.51
C LEU A 6 26.71 -12.74 -4.76
N ASN A 7 27.91 -12.35 -5.21
CA ASN A 7 28.23 -10.96 -5.56
C ASN A 7 27.40 -10.44 -6.75
N LYS A 8 27.06 -11.30 -7.72
CA LYS A 8 26.15 -10.94 -8.82
C LYS A 8 24.73 -10.70 -8.31
N ILE A 9 24.21 -11.58 -7.46
CA ILE A 9 22.87 -11.42 -6.86
C ILE A 9 22.80 -10.14 -6.02
N PHE A 10 23.81 -9.90 -5.17
CA PHE A 10 23.91 -8.67 -4.38
C PHE A 10 23.94 -7.41 -5.25
N LYS A 11 24.71 -7.43 -6.35
CA LYS A 11 24.73 -6.33 -7.32
C LYS A 11 23.35 -6.09 -7.94
N TYR A 12 22.62 -7.14 -8.30
CA TYR A 12 21.26 -7.01 -8.83
C TYR A 12 20.29 -6.42 -7.81
N ILE A 13 20.31 -6.92 -6.57
CA ILE A 13 19.48 -6.39 -5.48
C ILE A 13 19.80 -4.91 -5.24
N PHE A 14 21.08 -4.55 -5.20
CA PHE A 14 21.51 -3.16 -5.03
C PHE A 14 21.04 -2.26 -6.17
N ILE A 15 21.14 -2.73 -7.43
CA ILE A 15 20.63 -1.99 -8.60
C ILE A 15 19.12 -1.78 -8.51
N VAL A 16 18.35 -2.82 -8.13
CA VAL A 16 16.90 -2.69 -7.97
C VAL A 16 16.56 -1.66 -6.90
N PHE A 17 17.20 -1.73 -5.73
CA PHE A 17 16.98 -0.74 -4.68
C PHE A 17 17.38 0.67 -5.10
N PHE A 18 18.49 0.83 -5.83
CA PHE A 18 18.95 2.12 -6.33
C PHE A 18 17.97 2.74 -7.34
N ILE A 19 17.42 1.92 -8.24
CA ILE A 19 16.38 2.35 -9.19
C ILE A 19 15.10 2.74 -8.46
N THR A 20 14.66 1.96 -7.47
CA THR A 20 13.49 2.30 -6.65
C THR A 20 13.71 3.61 -5.90
N PHE A 21 14.89 3.83 -5.33
CA PHE A 21 15.25 5.09 -4.67
C PHE A 21 15.17 6.28 -5.62
N LEU A 22 15.76 6.16 -6.82
CA LEU A 22 15.69 7.22 -7.85
C LEU A 22 14.24 7.51 -8.27
N ALA A 23 13.43 6.49 -8.48
CA ALA A 23 12.02 6.65 -8.84
C ALA A 23 11.24 7.40 -7.75
N LEU A 24 11.47 7.06 -6.48
CA LEU A 24 10.85 7.76 -5.34
C LEU A 24 11.34 9.21 -5.22
N TYR A 25 12.64 9.44 -5.37
CA TYR A 25 13.22 10.78 -5.31
C TYR A 25 12.66 11.70 -6.40
N VAL A 26 12.59 11.21 -7.65
CA VAL A 26 11.98 11.94 -8.77
C VAL A 26 10.49 12.14 -8.54
N SER A 27 9.77 11.13 -8.04
CA SER A 27 8.33 11.26 -7.71
C SER A 27 8.07 12.32 -6.63
N GLN A 28 9.00 12.49 -5.69
CA GLN A 28 8.93 13.53 -4.67
C GLN A 28 9.27 14.91 -5.27
N SER A 29 10.37 15.02 -6.04
CA SER A 29 10.84 16.29 -6.59
C SER A 29 9.92 16.88 -7.67
N THR A 30 9.22 16.02 -8.39
CA THR A 30 8.25 16.44 -9.44
C THR A 30 6.92 16.90 -8.86
N GLY A 31 6.74 16.86 -7.53
CA GLY A 31 5.49 17.25 -6.88
C GLY A 31 4.31 16.36 -7.25
N TYR A 32 4.52 15.23 -7.93
CA TYR A 32 3.46 14.31 -8.34
C TYR A 32 2.64 13.82 -7.14
N PHE A 33 3.33 13.53 -6.03
CA PHE A 33 2.67 13.13 -4.78
C PHE A 33 1.82 14.26 -4.19
N GLU A 34 2.33 15.50 -4.19
CA GLU A 34 1.57 16.67 -3.74
C GLU A 34 0.37 16.95 -4.64
N PHE A 35 0.52 16.83 -5.95
CA PHE A 35 -0.54 17.05 -6.93
C PHE A 35 -1.68 16.02 -6.78
N GLN A 36 -1.35 14.74 -6.59
CA GLN A 36 -2.34 13.69 -6.34
C GLN A 36 -3.08 13.91 -5.01
N ASN A 37 -2.36 14.30 -3.96
CA ASN A 37 -2.98 14.59 -2.66
C ASN A 37 -3.84 15.86 -2.71
N LYS A 38 -3.40 16.92 -3.40
CA LYS A 38 -4.19 18.13 -3.63
C LYS A 38 -5.46 17.81 -4.42
N GLN A 39 -5.38 17.04 -5.50
CA GLN A 39 -6.57 16.64 -6.26
C GLN A 39 -7.58 15.89 -5.39
N LYS A 40 -7.13 14.94 -4.57
CA LYS A 40 -8.02 14.23 -3.63
C LYS A 40 -8.66 15.19 -2.63
N ALA A 41 -7.89 16.10 -2.04
CA ALA A 41 -8.39 17.09 -1.10
C ALA A 41 -9.41 18.05 -1.75
N THR A 42 -9.13 18.54 -2.95
CA THR A 42 -10.02 19.41 -3.73
C THR A 42 -11.32 18.70 -4.10
N LEU A 43 -11.26 17.42 -4.50
CA LEU A 43 -12.47 16.63 -4.76
C LEU A 43 -13.36 16.50 -3.51
N THR A 44 -12.76 16.22 -2.35
CA THR A 44 -13.48 16.15 -1.08
C THR A 44 -14.09 17.51 -0.70
N GLU A 45 -13.32 18.59 -0.81
CA GLU A 45 -13.78 19.95 -0.50
C GLU A 45 -14.96 20.36 -1.39
N ASN A 46 -14.88 20.04 -2.68
CA ASN A 46 -15.97 20.31 -3.64
C ASN A 46 -17.24 19.52 -3.29
N GLN A 47 -17.10 18.25 -2.86
CA GLN A 47 -18.23 17.44 -2.43
C GLN A 47 -18.88 18.00 -1.15
N ILE A 48 -18.09 18.48 -0.18
CA ILE A 48 -18.57 19.14 1.03
C ILE A 48 -19.32 20.43 0.69
N LYS A 49 -18.75 21.30 -0.16
CA LYS A 49 -19.42 22.55 -0.58
C LYS A 49 -20.76 22.28 -1.27
N LYS A 50 -20.81 21.28 -2.15
CA LYS A 50 -22.05 20.89 -2.83
C LYS A 50 -23.11 20.40 -1.83
N PHE A 51 -22.70 19.61 -0.84
CA PHE A 51 -23.58 19.17 0.24
C PHE A 51 -24.13 20.37 1.05
N GLU A 52 -23.27 21.29 1.48
CA GLU A 52 -23.69 22.49 2.22
C GLU A 52 -24.67 23.37 1.42
N GLU A 53 -24.46 23.52 0.12
CA GLU A 53 -25.37 24.26 -0.75
C GLU A 53 -26.73 23.59 -0.92
N ASP A 54 -26.75 22.27 -1.14
CA ASP A 54 -28.00 21.52 -1.30
C ASP A 54 -28.81 21.49 0.02
N VAL A 55 -28.14 21.47 1.18
CA VAL A 55 -28.75 21.67 2.52
C VAL A 55 -29.40 23.05 2.61
N LYS A 56 -28.68 24.12 2.24
CA LYS A 56 -29.21 25.51 2.28
C LYS A 56 -30.40 25.69 1.35
N LYS A 57 -30.44 24.97 0.22
CA LYS A 57 -31.51 25.03 -0.77
C LYS A 57 -32.72 24.15 -0.40
N GLY A 58 -32.68 23.43 0.72
CA GLY A 58 -33.78 22.57 1.17
C GLY A 58 -34.06 21.37 0.26
N LYS A 59 -33.07 20.93 -0.51
CA LYS A 59 -33.19 19.74 -1.36
C LYS A 59 -33.31 18.47 -0.51
N ASN A 60 -33.91 17.43 -1.08
CA ASN A 60 -33.83 16.09 -0.49
C ASN A 60 -32.38 15.59 -0.59
N ILE A 61 -31.76 15.33 0.56
CA ILE A 61 -30.33 14.98 0.66
C ILE A 61 -30.21 13.45 0.69
N ASP A 62 -29.46 12.91 -0.26
CA ASP A 62 -29.04 11.51 -0.25
C ASP A 62 -27.51 11.46 -0.21
N ILE A 63 -26.96 10.77 0.80
CA ILE A 63 -25.53 10.74 1.10
C ILE A 63 -24.73 10.08 -0.03
N ASP A 64 -25.35 9.17 -0.80
CA ASP A 64 -24.73 8.47 -1.91
C ASP A 64 -24.37 9.41 -3.07
N ASN A 65 -24.99 10.59 -3.15
CA ASN A 65 -24.66 11.61 -4.15
C ASN A 65 -23.38 12.41 -3.85
N TYR A 66 -22.85 12.29 -2.62
CA TYR A 66 -21.68 13.04 -2.14
C TYR A 66 -20.52 12.13 -1.74
N VAL A 67 -20.76 10.81 -1.65
CA VAL A 67 -19.72 9.81 -1.39
C VAL A 67 -19.36 9.13 -2.72
N THR A 68 -18.06 8.97 -2.98
CA THR A 68 -17.64 8.21 -4.16
C THR A 68 -17.95 6.73 -3.93
N PRO A 69 -18.65 6.03 -4.84
CA PRO A 69 -19.00 4.62 -4.65
C PRO A 69 -17.73 3.79 -4.44
N PRO A 70 -17.77 2.74 -3.59
CA PRO A 70 -16.62 1.91 -3.32
C PRO A 70 -16.11 1.30 -4.63
N LYS A 71 -14.82 1.49 -4.93
CA LYS A 71 -14.20 0.84 -6.08
C LYS A 71 -14.18 -0.66 -5.85
N ASN A 72 -14.76 -1.42 -6.76
CA ASN A 72 -14.64 -2.88 -6.78
C ASN A 72 -13.21 -3.25 -7.20
N TYR A 73 -12.41 -3.67 -6.23
CA TYR A 73 -11.05 -4.18 -6.46
C TYR A 73 -11.02 -5.68 -6.79
N ASP A 74 -12.15 -6.28 -7.18
CA ASP A 74 -12.24 -7.68 -7.58
C ASP A 74 -11.66 -7.90 -8.99
N ASN A 75 -10.33 -7.78 -9.11
CA ASN A 75 -9.60 -8.05 -10.34
C ASN A 75 -8.48 -9.06 -10.11
N THR A 76 -8.00 -9.66 -11.19
CA THR A 76 -6.97 -10.71 -11.15
C THR A 76 -5.68 -10.25 -10.47
N ILE A 77 -5.31 -8.97 -10.60
CA ILE A 77 -4.12 -8.39 -9.97
C ILE A 77 -4.30 -8.30 -8.46
N ALA A 78 -5.46 -7.85 -8.00
CA ALA A 78 -5.79 -7.81 -6.58
C ALA A 78 -5.84 -9.22 -5.98
N LYS A 79 -6.44 -10.20 -6.66
CA LYS A 79 -6.41 -11.61 -6.25
C LYS A 79 -4.99 -12.16 -6.15
N ALA A 80 -4.12 -11.81 -7.10
CA ALA A 80 -2.71 -12.19 -7.07
C ALA A 80 -1.99 -11.56 -5.86
N GLY A 81 -2.23 -10.26 -5.62
CA GLY A 81 -1.70 -9.55 -4.45
C GLY A 81 -2.15 -10.17 -3.13
N LEU A 82 -3.43 -10.53 -3.01
CA LEU A 82 -3.97 -11.22 -1.84
C LEU A 82 -3.26 -12.56 -1.60
N LYS A 83 -3.10 -13.39 -2.63
CA LYS A 83 -2.37 -14.67 -2.52
C LYS A 83 -0.91 -14.47 -2.09
N VAL A 84 -0.24 -13.45 -2.62
CA VAL A 84 1.13 -13.12 -2.22
C VAL A 84 1.16 -12.70 -0.74
N SER A 85 0.22 -11.86 -0.32
CA SER A 85 0.09 -11.42 1.08
C SER A 85 -0.17 -12.58 2.03
N GLU A 86 -1.14 -13.45 1.72
CA GLU A 86 -1.45 -14.65 2.51
C GLU A 86 -0.25 -15.59 2.61
N THR A 87 0.53 -15.70 1.53
CA THR A 87 1.76 -16.51 1.52
C THR A 87 2.80 -15.88 2.43
N ALA A 88 3.03 -14.57 2.32
CA ALA A 88 3.96 -13.85 3.18
C ALA A 88 3.57 -13.95 4.66
N GLU A 89 2.28 -13.80 4.97
CA GLU A 89 1.73 -13.95 6.32
C GLU A 89 2.03 -15.33 6.91
N LYS A 90 1.79 -16.40 6.15
CA LYS A 90 2.13 -17.77 6.58
C LYS A 90 3.62 -17.95 6.86
N TYR A 91 4.49 -17.36 6.06
CA TYR A 91 5.93 -17.40 6.29
C TYR A 91 6.34 -16.65 7.56
N VAL A 92 5.80 -15.45 7.77
CA VAL A 92 6.04 -14.65 8.97
C VAL A 92 5.55 -15.39 10.21
N GLN A 93 4.34 -15.95 10.17
CA GLN A 93 3.79 -16.73 11.28
C GLN A 93 4.69 -17.94 11.58
N LYS A 94 5.17 -18.65 10.55
CA LYS A 94 6.07 -19.80 10.73
C LYS A 94 7.40 -19.40 11.38
N ILE A 95 7.95 -18.24 11.01
CA ILE A 95 9.18 -17.70 11.63
C ILE A 95 8.92 -17.38 13.10
N ILE A 96 7.84 -16.65 13.40
CA ILE A 96 7.47 -16.27 14.77
C ILE A 96 7.25 -17.51 15.63
N THR A 97 6.42 -18.45 15.19
CA THR A 97 6.15 -19.69 15.91
C THR A 97 7.41 -20.54 16.05
N GLY A 98 8.26 -20.60 15.03
CA GLY A 98 9.55 -21.28 15.07
C GLY A 98 10.46 -20.69 16.14
N SER A 99 10.57 -19.36 16.20
CA SER A 99 11.32 -18.64 17.23
C SER A 99 10.76 -18.92 18.62
N PHE A 100 9.45 -18.78 18.83
CA PHE A 100 8.83 -19.08 20.13
C PHE A 100 9.05 -20.52 20.58
N LYS A 101 8.98 -21.49 19.67
CA LYS A 101 9.24 -22.90 19.97
C LYS A 101 10.71 -23.17 20.33
N LEU A 102 11.65 -22.43 19.74
CA LEU A 102 13.05 -22.49 20.14
C LEU A 102 13.26 -21.86 21.51
N PHE A 103 12.63 -20.71 21.78
CA PHE A 103 12.69 -20.05 23.07
C PHE A 103 12.11 -20.93 24.20
N SER A 104 10.94 -21.54 24.01
CA SER A 104 10.35 -22.44 25.03
C SER A 104 11.28 -23.61 25.34
N LYS A 105 11.82 -24.24 24.29
CA LYS A 105 12.76 -25.36 24.43
C LYS A 105 14.07 -24.97 25.12
N LEU A 106 14.53 -23.72 24.99
CA LEU A 106 15.74 -23.21 25.65
C LEU A 106 15.49 -22.80 27.11
N LEU A 107 14.28 -22.35 27.43
CA LEU A 107 13.89 -21.95 28.80
C LEU A 107 13.53 -23.15 29.69
N GLY A 108 13.52 -24.37 29.15
CA GLY A 108 13.35 -25.60 29.92
C GLY A 108 11.90 -25.94 30.29
N GLU A 109 10.92 -25.31 29.63
CA GLU A 109 9.53 -25.77 29.60
C GLU A 109 9.23 -26.62 28.35
#